data_AF-A0A1F6FYX1-F1
#
_entry.id   AF-A0A1F6FYX1-F1
#
_cell.length_a   1.000
_cell.length_b   1.000
_cell.length_c   1.000
_cell.angle_alpha   90.00
_cell.angle_beta   90.00
_cell.angle_gamma   90.00
#
_symmetry.space_group_name_H-M   'P 1'
#
loop_
_entity.id
_entity.type
_entity.pdbx_description
1 polymer ?
#
loop_
_entity_poly.entity_id
_entity_poly.type
_entity_poly.pdbx_seq_one_letter_code
_entity_poly.pdbx_strand_id
1 'polypeptide(L)'
;MVLLYAVSLSSSDTIAFVISSIFTRDLQNYVPRFGEKSMRMLTRIFMVVFIGLAILVSLISQDILTLGFALAGIAIALSPAIIGSFFFRLNDRAVAISLALSMLSIVVLFLFDLLSPETALISLPVALVSLVGLQVFFARKLPLRA
;
A
#
# COMPACT_ATOMS: atom_id res chain seq x y z
N MET A 1 7.62 15.94 -26.73
CA MET A 1 6.91 16.40 -25.52
C MET A 1 5.42 16.05 -25.53
N VAL A 2 4.66 16.31 -26.61
CA VAL A 2 3.22 15.98 -26.68
C VAL A 2 2.92 14.49 -26.41
N LEU A 3 3.70 13.57 -27.00
CA LEU A 3 3.57 12.13 -26.75
C LEU A 3 3.78 11.75 -25.28
N LEU A 4 4.80 12.31 -24.63
CA LEU A 4 5.09 12.03 -23.22
C LEU A 4 3.97 12.55 -22.30
N TYR A 5 3.42 13.73 -22.59
CA TYR A 5 2.26 14.25 -21.87
C TYR A 5 1.02 13.37 -22.06
N ALA A 6 0.73 12.96 -23.30
CA ALA A 6 -0.41 12.09 -23.57
C ALA A 6 -0.31 10.75 -22.83
N VAL A 7 0.88 10.14 -22.82
CA VAL A 7 1.14 8.89 -22.09
C VAL A 7 1.03 9.09 -20.57
N SER A 8 1.68 10.12 -20.03
CA SER A 8 1.65 10.41 -18.59
C SER A 8 0.23 10.70 -18.09
N LEU A 9 -0.54 11.48 -18.84
CA LEU A 9 -1.92 11.85 -18.48
C LEU A 9 -2.85 10.63 -18.57
N SER A 10 -2.74 9.83 -19.62
CA SER A 10 -3.50 8.58 -19.77
C SER A 10 -3.20 7.56 -18.66
N SER A 11 -1.93 7.38 -18.30
CA SER A 11 -1.54 6.51 -17.18
C SER A 11 -2.03 7.04 -15.84
N SER A 12 -1.93 8.35 -15.61
CA SER A 12 -2.40 8.99 -14.38
C SER A 12 -3.92 8.84 -14.20
N ASP A 13 -4.70 9.05 -15.26
CA ASP A 13 -6.15 8.85 -15.26
C ASP A 13 -6.52 7.40 -14.91
N THR A 14 -5.81 6.45 -15.51
CA THR A 14 -6.00 5.01 -15.25
C THR A 14 -5.71 4.67 -13.79
N ILE A 15 -4.58 5.13 -13.25
CA ILE A 15 -4.18 4.85 -11.86
C ILE A 15 -5.16 5.49 -10.87
N ALA A 16 -5.52 6.77 -11.09
CA ALA A 16 -6.46 7.48 -10.23
C ALA A 16 -7.83 6.79 -10.21
N PHE A 17 -8.31 6.34 -11.37
CA PHE A 17 -9.55 5.57 -11.47
C PHE A 17 -9.46 4.21 -10.75
N VAL A 18 -8.39 3.44 -10.99
CA VAL A 18 -8.21 2.11 -10.39
C VAL A 18 -8.17 2.22 -8.86
N ILE A 19 -7.34 3.09 -8.30
CA ILE A 19 -7.22 3.26 -6.84
C ILE A 19 -8.57 3.71 -6.24
N SER A 20 -9.22 4.71 -6.84
CA SER A 20 -10.52 5.21 -6.38
C SER A 20 -11.60 4.12 -6.40
N SER A 21 -11.61 3.29 -7.44
CA SER A 21 -12.57 2.20 -7.57
C SER A 21 -12.35 1.09 -6.53
N ILE A 22 -11.09 0.75 -6.23
CA ILE A 22 -10.73 -0.24 -5.19
C ILE A 22 -11.24 0.24 -3.84
N PHE A 23 -10.92 1.47 -3.44
CA PHE A 23 -11.39 2.04 -2.18
C PHE A 23 -12.91 2.11 -2.10
N THR A 24 -13.56 2.53 -3.19
CA THR A 24 -15.03 2.62 -3.23
C THR A 24 -15.67 1.24 -3.04
N ARG A 25 -15.14 0.23 -3.73
CA ARG A 25 -15.65 -1.15 -3.67
C ARG A 25 -15.37 -1.81 -2.33
N ASP A 26 -14.21 -1.56 -1.75
CA ASP A 26 -13.87 -2.06 -0.41
C ASP A 26 -14.79 -1.44 0.65
N LEU A 27 -15.07 -0.13 0.56
CA LEU A 27 -16.02 0.53 1.45
C LEU A 27 -17.45 -0.04 1.32
N GLN A 28 -17.86 -0.44 0.11
CA GLN A 28 -19.15 -1.09 -0.12
C GLN A 28 -19.27 -2.43 0.62
N ASN A 29 -18.19 -3.22 0.67
CA ASN A 29 -18.17 -4.48 1.41
C ASN A 29 -18.38 -4.26 2.92
N TYR A 30 -17.92 -3.14 3.48
CA TYR A 30 -18.10 -2.81 4.90
C TYR A 30 -19.41 -2.08 5.21
N VAL A 31 -19.99 -1.37 4.23
CA VAL A 31 -21.20 -0.55 4.42
C VAL A 31 -22.23 -0.85 3.33
N PRO A 32 -23.22 -1.73 3.59
CA PRO A 32 -24.21 -2.16 2.59
C PRO A 32 -25.26 -1.09 2.21
N ARG A 33 -25.05 0.19 2.57
CA ARG A 33 -26.02 1.29 2.37
C ARG A 33 -25.86 2.06 1.06
N PHE A 34 -24.87 1.75 0.22
CA PHE A 34 -24.60 2.54 -0.98
C PHE A 34 -25.23 1.95 -2.25
N GLY A 35 -26.17 2.69 -2.86
CA GLY A 35 -26.69 2.40 -4.20
C GLY A 35 -25.74 2.85 -5.33
N GLU A 36 -25.97 2.37 -6.56
CA GLU A 36 -25.08 2.59 -7.72
C GLU A 36 -24.78 4.08 -8.02
N LYS A 37 -25.80 4.95 -7.90
CA LYS A 37 -25.63 6.40 -8.14
C LYS A 37 -24.73 7.05 -7.08
N SER A 38 -24.83 6.59 -5.83
CA SER A 38 -23.99 7.06 -4.71
C SER A 38 -22.55 6.58 -4.85
N MET A 39 -22.36 5.33 -5.33
CA MET A 39 -21.03 4.78 -5.60
C MET A 39 -20.26 5.61 -6.63
N ARG A 40 -20.90 5.98 -7.74
CA ARG A 40 -20.24 6.80 -8.79
C ARG A 40 -19.81 8.16 -8.27
N MET A 41 -20.62 8.78 -7.39
CA MET A 41 -20.27 10.06 -6.76
C MET A 41 -19.11 9.89 -5.78
N LEU A 42 -19.10 8.81 -5.00
CA LEU A 42 -18.05 8.51 -4.05
C LEU A 42 -16.71 8.23 -4.73
N THR A 43 -16.69 7.46 -5.81
CA THR A 43 -15.47 7.24 -6.61
C THR A 43 -14.90 8.56 -7.14
N ARG A 44 -15.76 9.48 -7.59
CA ARG A 44 -15.31 10.80 -8.06
C ARG A 44 -14.71 11.64 -6.93
N ILE A 45 -15.29 11.59 -5.73
CA ILE A 45 -14.73 12.26 -4.55
C ILE A 45 -13.35 11.68 -4.21
N PHE A 46 -13.22 10.35 -4.13
CA PHE A 46 -11.93 9.70 -3.88
C PHE A 46 -10.90 10.03 -4.94
N MET A 47 -11.29 10.10 -6.22
CA MET A 47 -10.40 10.48 -7.30
C MET A 47 -9.84 11.89 -7.10
N VAL A 48 -10.68 12.87 -6.76
CA VAL A 48 -10.24 14.24 -6.47
C VAL A 48 -9.31 14.28 -5.25
N VAL A 49 -9.64 13.53 -4.18
CA VAL A 49 -8.81 13.46 -2.97
C VAL A 49 -7.44 12.84 -3.26
N PHE A 50 -7.38 11.73 -3.99
CA PHE A 50 -6.12 11.07 -4.33
C PHE A 50 -5.25 11.90 -5.27
N ILE A 51 -5.86 12.59 -6.24
CA ILE A 51 -5.12 13.55 -7.09
C ILE A 51 -4.56 14.69 -6.23
N GLY A 52 -5.36 15.24 -5.32
CA GLY A 52 -4.90 16.29 -4.39
C GLY A 52 -3.71 15.84 -3.51
N LEU A 53 -3.78 14.61 -2.98
CA LEU A 53 -2.67 14.03 -2.21
C LEU A 53 -1.42 13.80 -3.09
N ALA A 54 -1.59 13.32 -4.32
CA ALA A 54 -0.47 13.13 -5.24
C ALA A 54 0.23 14.47 -5.57
N ILE A 55 -0.53 15.55 -5.76
CA ILE A 55 0.03 16.90 -5.96
C ILE A 55 0.82 17.34 -4.73
N LEU A 56 0.28 17.14 -3.51
CA LEU A 56 0.99 17.48 -2.27
C LEU A 56 2.31 16.73 -2.14
N VAL A 57 2.32 15.42 -2.39
CA VAL A 57 3.56 14.62 -2.38
C VAL A 57 4.53 15.10 -3.44
N SER A 58 4.05 15.42 -4.64
CA SER A 58 4.89 15.94 -5.73
C SER A 58 5.51 17.30 -5.44
N LEU A 59 4.89 18.13 -4.58
CA LEU A 59 5.47 19.42 -4.17
C LEU A 59 6.63 19.23 -3.18
N ILE A 60 6.57 18.19 -2.35
CA ILE A 60 7.57 17.91 -1.32
C ILE A 60 8.74 17.10 -1.90
N SER A 61 8.47 16.24 -2.88
CA SER A 61 9.45 15.27 -3.37
C SER A 61 9.66 15.40 -4.87
N GLN A 62 10.77 16.02 -5.23
CA GLN A 62 11.17 16.26 -6.62
C GLN A 62 12.07 15.14 -7.17
N ASP A 63 12.63 14.30 -6.30
CA ASP A 63 13.46 13.17 -6.71
C ASP A 63 12.58 11.96 -7.10
N ILE A 64 12.52 11.71 -8.40
CA ILE A 64 11.77 10.60 -9.01
C ILE A 64 12.38 9.25 -8.59
N LEU A 65 13.70 9.18 -8.39
CA LEU A 65 14.37 7.94 -7.99
C LEU A 65 13.98 7.55 -6.57
N THR A 66 13.95 8.52 -5.64
CA THR A 66 13.51 8.31 -4.26
C THR A 66 12.07 7.79 -4.19
N LEU A 67 11.17 8.35 -5.01
CA LEU A 67 9.79 7.85 -5.14
C LEU A 67 9.75 6.43 -5.71
N GLY A 68 10.57 6.14 -6.72
CA GLY A 68 10.72 4.80 -7.29
C GLY A 68 11.19 3.77 -6.25
N PHE A 69 12.18 4.12 -5.44
CA PHE A 69 12.69 3.26 -4.37
C PHE A 69 11.67 3.08 -3.24
N ALA A 70 10.90 4.10 -2.89
CA ALA A 70 9.79 3.96 -1.93
C ALA A 70 8.76 2.94 -2.42
N LEU A 71 8.34 3.04 -3.69
CA LEU A 71 7.39 2.11 -4.31
C LEU A 71 7.95 0.68 -4.38
N ALA A 72 9.22 0.54 -4.77
CA ALA A 72 9.90 -0.76 -4.78
C ALA A 72 9.96 -1.36 -3.36
N GLY A 73 10.28 -0.54 -2.35
CA GLY A 73 10.27 -0.95 -0.95
C GLY A 73 8.91 -1.47 -0.50
N ILE A 74 7.81 -0.82 -0.90
CA ILE A 74 6.44 -1.28 -0.57
C ILE A 74 6.15 -2.61 -1.25
N ALA A 75 6.48 -2.76 -2.53
CA ALA A 75 6.29 -4.02 -3.27
C ALA A 75 7.07 -5.18 -2.63
N ILE A 76 8.31 -4.92 -2.22
CA ILE A 76 9.16 -5.89 -1.55
C ILE A 76 8.62 -6.24 -0.16
N ALA A 77 8.10 -5.27 0.59
CA ALA A 77 7.49 -5.49 1.91
C ALA A 77 6.24 -6.38 1.86
N LEU A 78 5.50 -6.37 0.74
CA LEU A 78 4.33 -7.23 0.53
C LEU A 78 4.74 -8.69 0.28
N SER A 79 5.94 -8.93 -0.26
CA SER A 79 6.38 -10.26 -0.70
C SER A 79 6.31 -11.35 0.37
N PRO A 80 6.70 -11.15 1.65
CA PRO A 80 6.67 -12.22 2.64
C PRO A 80 5.26 -12.60 3.05
N ALA A 81 4.34 -11.63 3.09
CA ALA A 81 2.93 -11.89 3.37
C ALA A 81 2.27 -12.67 2.24
N ILE A 82 2.54 -12.29 0.99
CA ILE A 82 2.01 -12.98 -0.20
C ILE A 82 2.57 -14.40 -0.26
N ILE A 83 3.90 -14.56 -0.24
CA ILE A 83 4.55 -15.89 -0.30
C ILE A 83 4.10 -16.73 0.89
N GLY A 84 4.13 -16.17 2.10
CA GLY A 84 3.72 -16.86 3.31
C GLY A 84 2.27 -17.35 3.26
N SER A 85 1.36 -16.62 2.60
CA SER A 85 -0.04 -17.01 2.47
C SER A 85 -0.25 -18.25 1.58
N PHE A 86 0.65 -18.53 0.63
CA PHE A 86 0.57 -19.73 -0.20
C PHE A 86 1.03 -20.99 0.53
N PHE A 87 1.99 -20.87 1.46
CA PHE A 87 2.58 -22.01 2.16
C PHE A 87 2.03 -22.24 3.57
N PHE A 88 1.54 -21.19 4.25
CA PHE A 88 1.12 -21.24 5.65
C PHE A 88 -0.22 -20.56 5.88
N ARG A 89 -0.97 -21.01 6.88
CA ARG A 89 -2.14 -20.28 7.39
C ARG A 89 -1.67 -19.09 8.24
N LEU A 90 -1.55 -17.93 7.59
CA LEU A 90 -1.21 -16.68 8.27
C LEU A 90 -2.43 -16.14 9.03
N ASN A 91 -2.17 -15.47 10.16
CA ASN A 91 -3.21 -14.76 10.89
C ASN A 91 -3.40 -13.37 10.27
N ASP A 92 -4.63 -13.03 9.87
CA ASP A 92 -4.97 -11.75 9.24
C ASP A 92 -4.46 -10.53 10.03
N ARG A 93 -4.53 -10.59 11.38
CA ARG A 93 -4.04 -9.50 12.24
C ARG A 93 -2.51 -9.37 12.20
N ALA A 94 -1.80 -10.49 12.14
CA ALA A 94 -0.34 -10.48 12.06
C ALA A 94 0.14 -9.93 10.70
N VAL A 95 -0.57 -10.28 9.62
CA VAL A 95 -0.31 -9.77 8.27
C VAL A 95 -0.58 -8.27 8.21
N ALA A 96 -1.74 -7.80 8.70
CA ALA A 96 -2.07 -6.38 8.68
C ALA A 96 -1.06 -5.52 9.47
N ILE A 97 -0.67 -5.95 10.66
CA ILE A 97 0.28 -5.20 11.50
C ILE A 97 1.70 -5.24 10.91
N SER A 98 2.15 -6.37 10.38
CA SER A 98 3.48 -6.45 9.73
C SER A 98 3.56 -5.55 8.50
N LEU A 99 2.53 -5.55 7.64
CA LEU A 99 2.47 -4.65 6.50
C LEU A 99 2.43 -3.18 6.92
N ALA A 100 1.66 -2.84 7.96
CA ALA A 100 1.62 -1.48 8.49
C ALA A 100 2.99 -1.03 9.04
N LEU A 101 3.70 -1.89 9.78
CA LEU A 101 5.04 -1.61 10.28
C LEU A 101 6.05 -1.42 9.14
N SER A 102 5.99 -2.26 8.12
CA SER A 102 6.87 -2.13 6.96
C SER A 102 6.59 -0.87 6.16
N MET A 103 5.31 -0.51 5.94
CA MET A 103 4.96 0.77 5.32
C MET A 103 5.46 1.95 6.15
N LEU A 104 5.29 1.90 7.47
CA LEU A 104 5.79 2.95 8.37
C LEU A 104 7.30 3.09 8.29
N SER A 105 8.05 1.98 8.18
CA SER A 105 9.51 2.03 8.01
C SER A 105 9.93 2.78 6.74
N ILE A 106 9.21 2.58 5.63
CA ILE A 106 9.49 3.26 4.36
C ILE A 106 9.14 4.74 4.45
N VAL A 107 8.03 5.09 5.09
CA VAL A 107 7.65 6.49 5.32
C VAL A 107 8.70 7.21 6.16
N VAL A 108 9.23 6.55 7.20
CA VAL A 108 10.32 7.11 8.01
C VAL A 108 11.57 7.32 7.15
N LEU A 109 12.02 6.30 6.40
CA LEU A 109 13.18 6.45 5.52
C LEU A 109 13.01 7.57 4.48
N PHE A 110 11.78 7.75 3.97
CA PHE A 110 11.43 8.81 3.05
C PHE A 110 11.51 10.21 3.68
N LEU A 111 11.00 10.38 4.89
CA LEU A 111 11.04 11.68 5.58
C LEU A 111 12.45 12.11 5.98
N PHE A 112 13.36 11.16 6.19
CA PHE A 112 14.77 11.44 6.52
C PHE A 112 15.69 11.51 5.30
N ASP A 113 15.15 11.40 4.08
CA ASP A 113 15.92 11.39 2.82
C ASP A 113 17.03 10.32 2.80
N LEU A 114 16.77 9.19 3.47
CA LEU A 114 17.69 8.05 3.57
C LEU A 114 17.36 6.97 2.54
N LEU A 115 16.40 7.21 1.64
CA LEU A 115 15.93 6.24 0.67
C LEU A 115 16.92 6.05 -0.49
N SER A 116 17.86 5.15 -0.27
CA SER A 116 18.73 4.56 -1.28
C SER A 116 18.23 3.18 -1.73
N PRO A 117 18.73 2.62 -2.85
CA PRO A 117 18.42 1.25 -3.26
C PRO A 117 18.66 0.22 -2.15
N GLU A 118 19.73 0.38 -1.37
CA GLU A 118 20.11 -0.52 -0.28
C GLU A 118 19.13 -0.40 0.89
N THR A 119 18.71 0.82 1.24
CA THR A 119 17.77 1.04 2.34
C THR A 119 16.33 0.64 1.98
N ALA A 120 15.94 0.73 0.70
CA ALA A 120 14.64 0.24 0.26
C ALA A 120 14.47 -1.26 0.50
N LEU A 121 15.58 -2.03 0.44
CA LEU A 121 15.59 -3.45 0.77
C LEU A 121 15.39 -3.73 2.26
N ILE A 122 15.58 -2.75 3.16
CA ILE A 122 15.34 -2.90 4.61
C ILE A 122 13.86 -3.19 4.90
N SER A 123 12.95 -2.82 4.00
CA SER A 123 11.53 -3.15 4.14
C SER A 123 11.28 -4.67 4.18
N LEU A 124 12.14 -5.47 3.56
CA LEU A 124 12.06 -6.94 3.52
C LEU A 124 12.36 -7.59 4.89
N PRO A 125 13.53 -7.36 5.53
CA PRO A 125 13.79 -7.91 6.86
C PRO A 125 12.80 -7.36 7.88
N VAL A 126 12.37 -6.09 7.77
CA VAL A 126 11.31 -5.55 8.64
C VAL A 126 10.00 -6.32 8.46
N ALA A 127 9.57 -6.57 7.22
CA ALA A 127 8.37 -7.36 6.93
C ALA A 127 8.48 -8.80 7.45
N LEU A 128 9.61 -9.47 7.21
CA LEU A 128 9.83 -10.85 7.65
C LEU A 128 9.87 -10.98 9.18
N VAL A 129 10.69 -10.16 9.85
CA VAL A 129 10.86 -10.24 11.30
C VAL A 129 9.56 -9.87 12.01
N SER A 130 8.87 -8.83 11.55
CA SER A 130 7.58 -8.45 12.13
C SER A 130 6.52 -9.52 11.89
N LEU A 131 6.43 -10.09 10.68
CA LEU A 131 5.45 -11.14 10.37
C LEU A 131 5.69 -12.40 11.19
N VAL A 132 6.93 -12.91 11.23
CA VAL A 132 7.28 -14.10 12.02
C VAL A 132 7.07 -13.85 13.51
N GLY A 133 7.53 -12.70 14.03
CA GLY A 133 7.39 -12.35 15.44
C GLY A 133 5.92 -12.24 15.87
N LEU A 134 5.11 -11.55 15.07
CA LEU A 134 3.67 -11.41 15.33
C LEU A 134 2.94 -12.74 15.15
N GLN A 135 3.32 -13.55 14.16
CA GLN A 135 2.71 -14.84 13.95
C GLN A 135 2.96 -15.79 15.13
N VAL A 136 4.18 -15.82 15.68
CA VAL A 136 4.47 -16.59 16.91
C VAL A 136 3.67 -16.06 18.10
N PHE A 137 3.58 -14.73 18.24
CA PHE A 137 2.84 -14.10 19.34
C PHE A 137 1.33 -14.39 19.28
N PHE A 138 0.73 -14.31 18.10
CA PHE A 138 -0.70 -14.58 17.91
C PHE A 138 -1.03 -16.07 17.83
N ALA A 139 -0.11 -16.93 17.36
CA ALA A 139 -0.29 -18.39 17.38
C ALA A 139 -0.41 -18.92 18.82
N ARG A 140 0.29 -18.32 19.79
CA ARG A 140 0.13 -18.65 21.22
C ARG A 140 -1.27 -18.35 21.78
N LYS A 141 -2.08 -17.54 21.10
CA LYS A 141 -3.44 -17.16 21.52
C LYS A 141 -4.56 -17.87 20.78
N LEU A 142 -4.26 -18.73 19.81
CA LEU A 142 -5.26 -19.61 19.19
C LEU A 142 -5.34 -20.91 19.98
N PRO A 143 -6.41 -21.16 20.77
CA PRO A 143 -6.66 -22.50 21.26
C PRO A 143 -6.85 -23.41 20.05
N LEU A 144 -6.07 -24.49 20.01
CA LEU A 144 -6.28 -25.64 19.14
C LEU A 144 -7.74 -26.07 19.28
N ARG A 145 -8.61 -25.65 18.36
CA ARG A 145 -9.86 -26.36 18.12
C ARG A 145 -9.53 -27.53 17.22
N ALA A 146 -9.23 -28.65 17.88
CA ALA A 146 -9.39 -29.99 17.34
C ALA A 146 -10.87 -30.24 17.00
#